data_AF-A0A7S0TDY8-F1
#
_entry.id   AF-A0A7S0TDY8-F1
#
_cell.length_a   1.000
_cell.length_b   1.000
_cell.length_c   1.000
_cell.angle_alpha   90.00
_cell.angle_beta   90.00
_cell.angle_gamma   90.00
#
_symmetry.space_group_name_H-M   'P 1'
#
loop_
_entity.id
_entity.type
_entity.pdbx_description
1 polymer ?
#
loop_
_entity_poly.entity_id
_entity_poly.type
_entity_poly.pdbx_seq_one_letter_code
_entity_poly.pdbx_strand_id
1 'polypeptide(L)'
;MTNDRVEEESDVDDGIPSVERFSMEEIPAVIMLGICRQLLQQSFPPKSATRSIADEEILPYRSNVLKSLETLLKSLPDSDYSSHFRGRIFSFLAPKLWDVFRVGSKDQPSPKESPLIVARSIDCFASSCWSRMKFQDIEESSKVGSDALSQTLLFQVDLTKQPAWTVREAAAKAASKFVQCADFDSLQRRQAVSTLVDIAGIALKDRRFWKVRLGGLDILLSLVLRAENVSSSAVVERGMSETDQTKQLILEIILPYKESIQDRAKRSLNDSEAKITAQATKVLGIISTWP
;
A
#
# COMPACT_ATOMS: atom_id res chain seq x y z
N MET A 1 -21.53 56.23 48.64
CA MET A 1 -20.61 55.09 48.86
C MET A 1 -20.89 54.12 47.74
N THR A 2 -20.19 54.33 46.61
CA THR A 2 -19.10 53.47 46.10
C THR A 2 -19.67 52.22 45.44
N ASN A 3 -19.83 52.23 44.11
CA ASN A 3 -18.86 51.67 43.15
C ASN A 3 -18.38 50.29 43.61
N ASP A 4 -18.79 49.24 42.90
CA ASP A 4 -17.85 48.58 42.00
C ASP A 4 -18.56 47.87 40.86
N ARG A 5 -18.10 48.27 39.67
CA ARG A 5 -18.43 47.82 38.33
C ARG A 5 -17.38 46.75 38.04
N VAL A 6 -17.77 45.49 37.86
CA VAL A 6 -16.88 44.50 37.25
C VAL A 6 -17.27 44.43 35.79
N GLU A 7 -16.33 44.88 34.98
CA GLU A 7 -16.43 45.08 33.54
C GLU A 7 -16.46 43.74 32.80
N GLU A 8 -17.15 43.77 31.67
CA GLU A 8 -17.19 42.76 30.63
C GLU A 8 -15.80 42.55 30.03
N GLU A 9 -15.24 41.35 30.12
CA GLU A 9 -14.35 40.84 29.07
C GLU A 9 -15.19 39.97 28.14
N SER A 10 -15.68 40.63 27.08
CA SER A 10 -16.22 39.98 25.91
C SER A 10 -15.05 39.40 25.12
N ASP A 11 -14.80 38.10 25.30
CA ASP A 11 -13.97 37.36 24.36
C ASP A 11 -14.70 37.36 23.02
N VAL A 12 -14.15 38.17 22.12
CA VAL A 12 -14.46 38.19 20.70
C VAL A 12 -14.15 36.80 20.17
N ASP A 13 -15.19 35.99 20.00
CA ASP A 13 -15.17 34.77 19.20
C ASP A 13 -14.90 35.19 17.76
N ASP A 14 -13.62 35.39 17.46
CA ASP A 14 -13.11 35.56 16.11
C ASP A 14 -13.56 34.34 15.31
N GLY A 15 -14.63 34.53 14.55
CA GLY A 15 -15.21 33.58 13.63
C GLY A 15 -14.17 33.16 12.60
N ILE A 16 -13.32 32.22 12.97
CA ILE A 16 -12.71 31.28 12.05
C ILE A 16 -13.90 30.48 11.52
N PRO A 17 -14.26 30.58 10.24
CA PRO A 17 -15.30 29.72 9.69
C PRO A 17 -14.83 28.30 9.97
N SER A 18 -15.57 27.61 10.85
CA SER A 18 -15.41 26.20 11.11
C SER A 18 -15.25 25.54 9.75
N VAL A 19 -14.06 24.99 9.48
CA VAL A 19 -13.75 24.32 8.23
C VAL A 19 -14.91 23.38 7.97
N GLU A 20 -15.76 23.75 7.01
CA GLU A 20 -16.83 22.90 6.53
C GLU A 20 -16.13 21.60 6.17
N ARG A 21 -16.26 20.61 7.05
CA ARG A 21 -15.90 19.24 6.74
C ARG A 21 -16.93 18.87 5.70
N PHE A 22 -16.60 19.11 4.43
CA PHE A 22 -17.37 18.62 3.30
C PHE A 22 -17.69 17.16 3.63
N SER A 23 -18.98 16.86 3.81
CA SER A 23 -19.39 15.47 3.93
C SER A 23 -18.90 14.78 2.68
N MET A 24 -17.96 13.84 2.82
CA MET A 24 -17.41 13.07 1.70
C MET A 24 -18.49 12.24 0.99
N GLU A 25 -19.70 12.18 1.54
CA GLU A 25 -20.84 11.45 1.00
C GLU A 25 -21.34 12.02 -0.34
N GLU A 26 -20.97 13.25 -0.71
CA GLU A 26 -21.50 13.92 -1.91
C GLU A 26 -20.45 14.37 -2.93
N ILE A 27 -19.18 13.95 -2.84
CA ILE A 27 -18.27 14.26 -3.95
C ILE A 27 -18.67 13.39 -5.15
N PRO A 28 -19.15 13.98 -6.28
CA PRO A 28 -19.53 13.19 -7.44
C PRO A 28 -18.31 12.41 -7.91
N ALA A 29 -18.46 11.09 -8.07
CA ALA A 29 -17.40 10.17 -8.51
C ALA A 29 -16.59 10.70 -9.73
N VAL A 30 -17.24 11.46 -10.60
CA VAL A 30 -16.63 12.10 -11.77
C VAL A 30 -15.59 13.16 -11.39
N ILE A 31 -15.86 13.97 -10.36
CA ILE A 31 -14.94 15.03 -9.89
C ILE A 31 -13.67 14.41 -9.33
N MET A 32 -13.80 13.39 -8.48
CA MET A 32 -12.65 12.70 -7.90
C MET A 32 -11.75 12.03 -8.95
N LEU A 33 -12.35 11.35 -9.93
CA LEU A 33 -11.59 10.76 -11.04
C LEU A 33 -10.90 11.85 -11.87
N GLY A 34 -11.57 12.99 -12.09
CA GLY A 34 -10.99 14.16 -12.74
C GLY A 34 -9.78 14.72 -12.01
N ILE A 35 -9.86 14.87 -10.68
CA ILE A 35 -8.73 15.30 -9.85
C ILE A 35 -7.57 14.30 -9.93
N CYS A 36 -7.85 13.01 -9.79
CA CYS A 36 -6.83 11.95 -9.91
C CYS A 36 -6.14 11.99 -11.28
N ARG A 37 -6.92 12.18 -12.36
CA ARG A 37 -6.40 12.33 -13.72
C ARG A 37 -5.50 13.56 -13.86
N GLN A 38 -5.92 14.70 -13.33
CA GLN A 38 -5.15 15.94 -13.42
C GLN A 38 -3.83 15.82 -12.65
N LEU A 39 -3.87 15.32 -11.41
CA LEU A 39 -2.66 15.10 -10.60
C LEU A 39 -1.70 14.14 -11.28
N LEU A 40 -2.20 13.07 -11.90
CA LEU A 40 -1.36 12.14 -12.64
C LEU A 40 -0.72 12.80 -13.87
N GLN A 41 -1.46 13.62 -14.61
CA GLN A 41 -0.93 14.37 -15.76
C GLN A 41 0.15 15.38 -15.35
N GLN A 42 0.00 16.04 -14.20
CA GLN A 42 1.00 16.95 -13.65
C GLN A 42 2.23 16.21 -13.11
N SER A 43 2.08 14.96 -12.68
CA SER A 43 3.18 14.09 -12.24
C SER A 43 4.02 13.57 -13.41
N PHE A 44 3.41 13.40 -14.58
CA PHE A 44 4.05 12.94 -15.82
C PHE A 44 3.75 13.91 -16.96
N PRO A 45 4.28 15.15 -16.89
CA PRO A 45 4.01 16.15 -17.91
C PRO A 45 4.58 15.71 -19.27
N PRO A 46 3.91 16.05 -20.39
CA PRO A 46 4.45 15.74 -21.71
C PRO A 46 5.78 16.48 -21.90
N LYS A 47 6.72 15.87 -22.64
CA LYS A 47 8.06 16.44 -22.90
C LYS A 47 8.04 17.83 -23.55
N SER A 48 6.92 18.25 -24.13
CA SER A 48 6.71 19.61 -24.65
C SER A 48 6.53 20.66 -23.55
N ALA A 49 5.94 20.29 -22.40
CA ALA A 49 5.63 21.19 -21.29
C ALA A 49 6.85 21.48 -20.40
N THR A 50 7.88 20.64 -20.44
CA THR A 50 9.08 20.76 -19.59
C THR A 50 10.32 21.25 -20.33
N ARG A 51 10.22 21.63 -21.61
CA ARG A 51 11.39 21.98 -22.44
C ARG A 51 12.22 23.14 -21.91
N SER A 52 11.65 24.04 -21.12
CA SER A 52 12.28 25.26 -20.64
C SER A 52 12.67 25.23 -19.16
N ILE A 53 12.39 24.14 -18.44
CA ILE A 53 12.63 24.04 -17.00
C ILE A 53 13.66 22.94 -16.76
N ALA A 54 14.64 23.19 -15.90
CA ALA A 54 15.63 22.18 -15.55
C ALA A 54 14.97 21.01 -14.79
N ASP A 55 15.35 19.78 -15.09
CA ASP A 55 14.80 18.58 -14.43
C ASP A 55 14.94 18.63 -12.91
N GLU A 56 16.00 19.27 -12.40
CA GLU A 56 16.27 19.43 -10.96
C GLU A 56 15.21 20.26 -10.23
N GLU A 57 14.59 21.23 -10.91
CA GLU A 57 13.53 22.08 -10.35
C GLU A 57 12.16 21.40 -10.44
N ILE A 58 11.96 20.56 -11.46
CA ILE A 58 10.69 19.88 -11.73
C ILE A 58 10.52 18.65 -10.83
N LEU A 59 11.61 17.95 -10.50
CA LEU A 59 11.55 16.70 -9.73
C LEU A 59 10.87 16.85 -8.34
N PRO A 60 11.19 17.87 -7.52
CA PRO A 60 10.49 18.11 -6.26
C PRO A 60 8.99 18.37 -6.45
N TYR A 61 8.63 19.15 -7.48
CA TYR A 61 7.23 19.40 -7.83
C TYR A 61 6.50 18.10 -8.17
N ARG A 62 7.03 17.30 -9.10
CA ARG A 62 6.45 16.00 -9.49
C ARG A 62 6.29 15.07 -8.29
N SER A 63 7.30 14.99 -7.43
CA SER A 63 7.24 14.18 -6.20
C SER A 63 6.13 14.66 -5.25
N ASN A 64 5.94 15.97 -5.11
CA ASN A 64 4.90 16.53 -4.25
C ASN A 64 3.50 16.30 -4.83
N VAL A 65 3.32 16.39 -6.14
CA VAL A 65 2.05 16.07 -6.80
C VAL A 65 1.67 14.60 -6.58
N LEU A 66 2.62 13.67 -6.73
CA LEU A 66 2.39 12.26 -6.41
C LEU A 66 2.06 12.05 -4.94
N LYS A 67 2.74 12.75 -4.02
CA LYS A 67 2.41 12.69 -2.59
C LYS A 67 1.00 13.22 -2.29
N SER A 68 0.55 14.27 -2.98
CA SER A 68 -0.83 14.77 -2.87
C SER A 68 -1.84 13.75 -3.41
N LEU A 69 -1.53 13.09 -4.52
CA LEU A 69 -2.34 12.00 -5.06
C LEU A 69 -2.43 10.82 -4.07
N GLU A 70 -1.30 10.41 -3.49
CA GLU A 70 -1.23 9.38 -2.44
C GLU A 70 -2.13 9.74 -1.24
N THR A 71 -2.05 10.98 -0.77
CA THR A 71 -2.84 11.49 0.36
C THR A 71 -4.34 11.50 0.05
N LEU A 72 -4.70 11.95 -1.17
CA LEU A 72 -6.08 11.95 -1.65
C LEU A 72 -6.64 10.53 -1.68
N LEU A 73 -5.92 9.57 -2.26
CA LEU A 73 -6.35 8.17 -2.35
C LEU A 73 -6.55 7.53 -0.97
N LYS A 74 -5.67 7.82 -0.01
CA LYS A 74 -5.77 7.35 1.37
C LYS A 74 -6.96 7.92 2.13
N SER A 75 -7.40 9.13 1.78
CA SER A 75 -8.53 9.79 2.44
C SER A 75 -9.90 9.23 2.02
N LEU A 76 -9.98 8.45 0.95
CA LEU A 76 -11.25 7.93 0.43
C LEU A 76 -11.87 6.86 1.34
N PRO A 77 -13.16 6.96 1.69
CA PRO A 77 -13.82 6.12 2.71
C PRO A 77 -13.91 4.65 2.29
N ASP A 78 -13.56 3.73 3.21
CA ASP A 78 -13.54 2.27 3.00
C ASP A 78 -14.90 1.57 3.14
N SER A 79 -15.95 2.17 2.56
CA SER A 79 -17.30 1.61 2.57
C SER A 79 -17.60 0.74 1.34
N ASP A 80 -18.36 -0.34 1.52
CA ASP A 80 -18.69 -1.30 0.46
C ASP A 80 -19.48 -0.68 -0.71
N TYR A 81 -20.26 0.37 -0.45
CA TYR A 81 -21.01 1.14 -1.46
C TYR A 81 -20.10 1.85 -2.48
N SER A 82 -18.83 2.07 -2.14
CA SER A 82 -17.85 2.77 -2.99
C SER A 82 -17.03 1.84 -3.90
N SER A 83 -17.30 0.54 -3.88
CA SER A 83 -16.51 -0.49 -4.59
C SER A 83 -16.39 -0.25 -6.10
N HIS A 84 -17.50 0.06 -6.79
CA HIS A 84 -17.46 0.39 -8.23
C HIS A 84 -16.70 1.68 -8.53
N PHE A 85 -16.86 2.70 -7.69
CA PHE A 85 -16.17 3.98 -7.85
C PHE A 85 -14.65 3.81 -7.72
N ARG A 86 -14.21 3.06 -6.72
CA ARG A 86 -12.80 2.72 -6.50
C ARG A 86 -12.21 1.82 -7.56
N GLY A 87 -12.99 0.85 -8.03
CA GLY A 87 -12.63 0.02 -9.18
C GLY A 87 -12.30 0.87 -10.42
N ARG A 88 -13.10 1.93 -10.68
CA ARG A 88 -12.83 2.89 -11.77
C ARG A 88 -11.58 3.74 -11.55
N ILE A 89 -11.34 4.21 -10.33
CA ILE A 89 -10.12 4.96 -10.01
C ILE A 89 -8.89 4.06 -10.22
N PHE A 90 -8.94 2.85 -9.70
CA PHE A 90 -7.86 1.89 -9.81
C PHE A 90 -7.61 1.47 -11.26
N SER A 91 -8.63 1.10 -12.02
CA SER A 91 -8.48 0.72 -13.43
C SER A 91 -7.87 1.85 -14.28
N PHE A 92 -8.11 3.11 -13.91
CA PHE A 92 -7.52 4.25 -14.57
C PHE A 92 -6.07 4.55 -14.14
N LEU A 93 -5.78 4.51 -12.83
CA LEU A 93 -4.49 4.90 -12.26
C LEU A 93 -3.45 3.78 -12.33
N ALA A 94 -3.85 2.56 -11.99
CA ALA A 94 -2.95 1.44 -11.77
C ALA A 94 -2.08 1.13 -12.99
N PRO A 95 -2.60 1.04 -14.24
CA PRO A 95 -1.76 0.76 -15.41
C PRO A 95 -0.68 1.82 -15.64
N LYS A 96 -1.03 3.09 -15.47
CA LYS A 96 -0.11 4.22 -15.72
C LYS A 96 0.99 4.31 -14.67
N LEU A 97 0.64 4.09 -13.40
CA LEU A 97 1.61 4.04 -12.32
C LEU A 97 2.49 2.80 -12.44
N TRP A 98 1.89 1.66 -12.80
CA TRP A 98 2.59 0.40 -13.02
C TRP A 98 3.67 0.51 -14.09
N ASP A 99 3.37 1.12 -15.24
CA ASP A 99 4.33 1.26 -16.35
C ASP A 99 5.62 2.02 -15.97
N VAL A 100 5.57 2.85 -14.92
CA VAL A 100 6.75 3.59 -14.41
C VAL A 100 7.78 2.65 -13.76
N PHE A 101 7.31 1.64 -13.04
CA PHE A 101 8.17 0.75 -12.25
C PHE A 101 8.14 -0.70 -12.70
N ARG A 102 7.34 -1.01 -13.72
CA ARG A 102 7.34 -2.30 -14.40
C ARG A 102 8.73 -2.59 -14.96
N VAL A 103 9.19 -3.79 -14.68
CA VAL A 103 10.42 -4.32 -15.26
C VAL A 103 10.08 -4.78 -16.67
N GLY A 104 10.55 -4.05 -17.68
CA GLY A 104 10.42 -4.45 -19.08
C GLY A 104 11.21 -5.73 -19.38
N SER A 105 10.78 -6.46 -20.41
CA SER A 105 11.69 -7.38 -21.11
C SER A 105 12.86 -6.58 -21.67
N LYS A 106 14.02 -7.22 -21.90
CA LYS A 106 15.22 -6.60 -22.49
C LYS A 106 14.95 -5.80 -23.79
N ASP A 107 13.81 -6.04 -24.44
CA ASP A 107 13.41 -5.44 -25.72
C ASP A 107 12.53 -4.17 -25.59
N GLN A 108 12.08 -3.80 -24.38
CA GLN A 108 11.35 -2.55 -24.14
C GLN A 108 11.91 -1.85 -22.90
N PRO A 109 12.87 -0.91 -23.07
CA PRO A 109 13.32 -0.09 -21.96
C PRO A 109 12.13 0.76 -21.48
N SER A 110 11.67 0.51 -20.25
CA SER A 110 10.77 1.44 -19.58
C SER A 110 11.44 2.81 -19.48
N PRO A 111 10.68 3.92 -19.53
CA PRO A 111 11.26 5.25 -19.36
C PRO A 111 12.02 5.26 -18.04
N LYS A 112 13.34 5.56 -18.10
CA LYS A 112 14.19 5.66 -16.91
C LYS A 112 13.78 6.89 -16.11
N GLU A 113 12.80 6.73 -15.24
CA GLU A 113 12.37 7.74 -14.29
C GLU A 113 13.34 7.82 -13.11
N SER A 114 13.39 8.99 -12.45
CA SER A 114 14.18 9.16 -11.24
C SER A 114 13.71 8.20 -10.14
N PRO A 115 14.60 7.59 -9.34
CA PRO A 115 14.23 6.71 -8.25
C PRO A 115 13.23 7.31 -7.25
N LEU A 116 13.25 8.64 -7.10
CA LEU A 116 12.27 9.36 -6.28
C LEU A 116 10.85 9.24 -6.86
N ILE A 117 10.72 9.41 -8.18
CA ILE A 117 9.44 9.30 -8.89
C ILE A 117 8.97 7.85 -8.92
N VAL A 118 9.90 6.89 -9.11
CA VAL A 118 9.60 5.46 -9.05
C VAL A 118 9.02 5.09 -7.68
N ALA A 119 9.70 5.45 -6.59
CA ALA A 119 9.23 5.17 -5.22
C ALA A 119 7.84 5.78 -4.97
N ARG A 120 7.64 7.04 -5.37
CA ARG A 120 6.34 7.72 -5.24
C ARG A 120 5.24 7.08 -6.08
N SER A 121 5.57 6.60 -7.27
CA SER A 121 4.61 5.91 -8.13
C SER A 121 4.16 4.58 -7.51
N ILE A 122 5.09 3.86 -6.87
CA ILE A 122 4.79 2.65 -6.10
C ILE A 122 3.90 2.97 -4.89
N ASP A 123 4.19 4.03 -4.14
CA ASP A 123 3.36 4.48 -3.00
C ASP A 123 1.94 4.87 -3.45
N CYS A 124 1.81 5.59 -4.56
CA CYS A 124 0.51 5.92 -5.16
C CYS A 124 -0.23 4.68 -5.63
N PHE A 125 0.46 3.74 -6.27
CA PHE A 125 -0.13 2.48 -6.71
C PHE A 125 -0.68 1.71 -5.51
N ALA A 126 0.12 1.54 -4.46
CA ALA A 126 -0.31 0.90 -3.22
C ALA A 126 -1.51 1.62 -2.57
N SER A 127 -1.52 2.94 -2.60
CA SER A 127 -2.62 3.75 -2.04
C SER A 127 -3.91 3.66 -2.86
N SER A 128 -3.81 3.29 -4.14
CA SER A 128 -4.97 2.99 -4.98
C SER A 128 -5.52 1.56 -4.77
N CYS A 129 -4.87 0.73 -3.96
CA CYS A 129 -5.37 -0.60 -3.62
C CYS A 129 -6.35 -0.53 -2.43
N TRP A 130 -7.55 -1.08 -2.61
CA TRP A 130 -8.59 -1.18 -1.59
C TRP A 130 -8.93 -2.64 -1.25
N SER A 131 -9.68 -2.84 -0.16
CA SER A 131 -10.03 -4.18 0.33
C SER A 131 -10.74 -5.00 -0.75
N ARG A 132 -10.38 -6.29 -0.84
CA ARG A 132 -10.98 -7.30 -1.75
C ARG A 132 -10.88 -6.95 -3.24
N MET A 133 -9.81 -6.29 -3.64
CA MET A 133 -9.54 -6.04 -5.05
C MET A 133 -9.20 -7.31 -5.80
N LYS A 134 -9.87 -7.50 -6.94
CA LYS A 134 -9.52 -8.52 -7.93
C LYS A 134 -8.42 -7.97 -8.81
N PHE A 135 -7.21 -8.52 -8.69
CA PHE A 135 -6.10 -8.18 -9.57
C PHE A 135 -6.16 -8.96 -10.91
N GLN A 136 -7.34 -9.48 -11.27
CA GLN A 136 -7.62 -10.23 -12.51
C GLN A 136 -8.26 -9.36 -13.60
N ASP A 137 -8.99 -8.29 -13.23
CA ASP A 137 -9.84 -7.49 -14.13
C ASP A 137 -9.13 -6.26 -14.72
N ILE A 138 -7.80 -6.22 -14.72
CA ILE A 138 -7.06 -5.17 -15.45
C ILE A 138 -7.06 -5.60 -16.93
N GLU A 139 -8.08 -5.11 -17.66
CA GLU A 139 -8.41 -5.42 -19.06
C GLU A 139 -7.20 -5.56 -20.00
N GLU A 140 -7.43 -6.36 -21.05
CA GLU A 140 -6.54 -7.00 -22.05
C GLU A 140 -5.43 -6.18 -22.72
N SER A 141 -5.27 -4.89 -22.42
CA SER A 141 -4.23 -4.03 -23.01
C SER A 141 -2.95 -3.90 -22.16
N SER A 142 -3.00 -4.19 -20.85
CA SER A 142 -1.82 -4.23 -19.99
C SER A 142 -1.94 -5.34 -18.94
N LYS A 143 -1.19 -6.43 -19.15
CA LYS A 143 -1.17 -7.63 -18.29
C LYS A 143 -0.58 -7.34 -16.89
N VAL A 144 -1.27 -6.58 -16.03
CA VAL A 144 -0.92 -6.46 -14.61
C VAL A 144 -1.58 -7.62 -13.86
N GLY A 145 -1.16 -8.85 -14.18
CA GLY A 145 -1.58 -10.01 -13.39
C GLY A 145 -0.93 -9.99 -12.00
N SER A 146 -1.58 -10.58 -11.00
CA SER A 146 -1.03 -10.80 -9.65
C SER A 146 0.41 -11.33 -9.66
N ASP A 147 0.72 -12.21 -10.60
CA ASP A 147 2.05 -12.81 -10.75
C ASP A 147 3.06 -11.79 -11.32
N ALA A 148 2.66 -11.00 -12.31
CA ALA A 148 3.51 -9.92 -12.83
C ALA A 148 3.75 -8.83 -11.77
N LEU A 149 2.71 -8.51 -10.99
CA LEU A 149 2.75 -7.61 -9.84
C LEU A 149 3.77 -8.06 -8.80
N SER A 150 3.61 -9.28 -8.29
CA SER A 150 4.52 -9.85 -7.29
C SER A 150 5.96 -9.98 -7.82
N GLN A 151 6.17 -10.40 -9.07
CA GLN A 151 7.51 -10.50 -9.66
C GLN A 151 8.20 -9.14 -9.84
N THR A 152 7.45 -8.10 -10.21
CA THR A 152 8.02 -6.74 -10.30
C THR A 152 8.37 -6.20 -8.92
N LEU A 153 7.50 -6.40 -7.92
CA LEU A 153 7.81 -6.01 -6.54
C LEU A 153 9.02 -6.77 -6.00
N LEU A 154 9.16 -8.05 -6.32
CA LEU A 154 10.35 -8.85 -6.03
C LEU A 154 11.61 -8.25 -6.64
N PHE A 155 11.56 -7.85 -7.91
CA PHE A 155 12.69 -7.17 -8.55
C PHE A 155 13.03 -5.85 -7.84
N GLN A 156 12.03 -5.04 -7.51
CA GLN A 156 12.24 -3.70 -6.95
C GLN A 156 12.70 -3.73 -5.49
N VAL A 157 12.42 -4.79 -4.73
CA VAL A 157 12.91 -4.98 -3.35
C VAL A 157 14.33 -5.54 -3.31
N ASP A 158 14.79 -6.21 -4.36
CA ASP A 158 16.11 -6.83 -4.41
C ASP A 158 17.24 -5.80 -4.50
N LEU A 159 18.08 -5.74 -3.47
CA LEU A 159 19.26 -4.86 -3.40
C LEU A 159 20.21 -5.04 -4.59
N THR A 160 20.31 -6.25 -5.15
CA THR A 160 21.19 -6.53 -6.30
C THR A 160 20.65 -5.94 -7.60
N LYS A 161 19.35 -5.67 -7.66
CA LYS A 161 18.65 -5.18 -8.86
C LYS A 161 18.23 -3.71 -8.75
N GLN A 162 17.90 -3.27 -7.53
CA GLN A 162 17.47 -1.92 -7.22
C GLN A 162 18.35 -1.28 -6.13
N PRO A 163 19.34 -0.44 -6.49
CA PRO A 163 20.25 0.18 -5.54
C PRO A 163 19.60 1.29 -4.68
N ALA A 164 18.51 1.91 -5.14
CA ALA A 164 17.84 2.97 -4.40
C ALA A 164 16.99 2.40 -3.25
N TRP A 165 17.36 2.73 -2.01
CA TRP A 165 16.69 2.20 -0.82
C TRP A 165 15.24 2.67 -0.68
N THR A 166 14.91 3.87 -1.16
CA THR A 166 13.54 4.42 -1.15
C THR A 166 12.61 3.62 -2.05
N VAL A 167 13.11 3.14 -3.20
CA VAL A 167 12.34 2.26 -4.10
C VAL A 167 12.15 0.90 -3.46
N ARG A 168 13.18 0.34 -2.82
CA ARG A 168 13.06 -0.93 -2.08
C ARG A 168 12.05 -0.83 -0.93
N GLU A 169 12.09 0.26 -0.16
CA GLU A 169 11.13 0.51 0.92
C GLU A 169 9.70 0.61 0.38
N ALA A 170 9.48 1.43 -0.65
CA ALA A 170 8.17 1.59 -1.28
C ALA A 170 7.65 0.26 -1.83
N ALA A 171 8.50 -0.53 -2.49
CA ALA A 171 8.13 -1.84 -3.02
C ALA A 171 7.77 -2.85 -1.93
N ALA A 172 8.50 -2.86 -0.80
CA ALA A 172 8.16 -3.73 0.34
C ALA A 172 6.80 -3.33 0.97
N LYS A 173 6.56 -2.02 1.14
CA LYS A 173 5.27 -1.49 1.61
C LYS A 173 4.13 -1.78 0.64
N ALA A 174 4.37 -1.66 -0.66
CA ALA A 174 3.39 -2.01 -1.69
C ALA A 174 3.07 -3.50 -1.70
N ALA A 175 4.06 -4.38 -1.49
CA ALA A 175 3.83 -5.81 -1.33
C ALA A 175 2.98 -6.12 -0.08
N SER A 176 3.24 -5.45 1.05
CA SER A 176 2.39 -5.55 2.24
C SER A 176 0.96 -5.10 1.96
N LYS A 177 0.79 -3.96 1.29
CA LYS A 177 -0.52 -3.43 0.92
C LYS A 177 -1.27 -4.33 -0.06
N PHE A 178 -0.55 -4.94 -1.02
CA PHE A 178 -1.10 -5.96 -1.91
C PHE A 178 -1.69 -7.14 -1.12
N VAL A 179 -0.98 -7.65 -0.11
CA VAL A 179 -1.51 -8.72 0.76
C VAL A 179 -2.79 -8.33 1.49
N GLN A 180 -2.85 -7.10 2.01
CA GLN A 180 -4.03 -6.59 2.72
C GLN A 180 -5.25 -6.50 1.79
N CYS A 181 -5.02 -6.06 0.56
CA CYS A 181 -6.06 -5.69 -0.40
C CYS A 181 -6.49 -6.83 -1.34
N ALA A 182 -5.61 -7.81 -1.61
CA ALA A 182 -5.91 -8.91 -2.51
C ALA A 182 -7.12 -9.73 -2.05
N ASP A 183 -7.95 -10.15 -3.01
CA ASP A 183 -8.95 -11.17 -2.80
C ASP A 183 -8.30 -12.57 -2.64
N PHE A 184 -9.11 -13.54 -2.22
CA PHE A 184 -8.64 -14.91 -2.03
C PHE A 184 -8.05 -15.49 -3.32
N ASP A 185 -8.73 -15.33 -4.46
CA ASP A 185 -8.30 -15.90 -5.74
C ASP A 185 -6.95 -15.34 -6.21
N SER A 186 -6.68 -14.05 -5.97
CA SER A 186 -5.37 -13.45 -6.28
C SER A 186 -4.25 -13.99 -5.39
N LEU A 187 -4.54 -14.38 -4.15
CA LEU A 187 -3.56 -14.98 -3.22
C LEU A 187 -3.37 -16.49 -3.44
N GLN A 188 -4.43 -17.21 -3.81
CA GLN A 188 -4.41 -18.67 -4.02
C GLN A 188 -3.56 -19.08 -5.24
N ARG A 189 -3.45 -18.21 -6.24
CA ARG A 189 -2.61 -18.48 -7.42
C ARG A 189 -1.22 -18.89 -6.98
N ARG A 190 -0.77 -20.03 -7.55
CA ARG A 190 0.18 -21.01 -6.96
C ARG A 190 1.55 -20.49 -6.50
N GLN A 191 1.86 -19.21 -6.66
CA GLN A 191 3.14 -18.62 -6.24
C GLN A 191 3.03 -17.24 -5.59
N ALA A 192 1.84 -16.66 -5.41
CA ALA A 192 1.72 -15.32 -4.86
C ALA A 192 2.24 -15.27 -3.41
N VAL A 193 1.78 -16.16 -2.54
CA VAL A 193 2.20 -16.21 -1.12
C VAL A 193 3.68 -16.59 -0.97
N SER A 194 4.19 -17.57 -1.72
CA SER A 194 5.63 -17.89 -1.69
C SER A 194 6.48 -16.71 -2.12
N THR A 195 6.11 -16.06 -3.23
CA THR A 195 6.82 -14.87 -3.74
C THR A 195 6.80 -13.76 -2.69
N LEU A 196 5.68 -13.52 -2.01
CA LEU A 196 5.59 -12.51 -0.94
C LEU A 196 6.48 -12.83 0.26
N VAL A 197 6.55 -14.10 0.67
CA VAL A 197 7.48 -14.56 1.72
C VAL A 197 8.93 -14.40 1.27
N ASP A 198 9.23 -14.61 -0.01
CA ASP A 198 10.56 -14.37 -0.57
C ASP A 198 10.91 -12.88 -0.63
N ILE A 199 9.97 -12.01 -1.03
CA ILE A 199 10.11 -10.55 -0.98
C ILE A 199 10.46 -10.11 0.43
N ALA A 200 9.68 -10.55 1.42
CA ALA A 200 9.94 -10.28 2.83
C ALA A 200 11.35 -10.77 3.22
N GLY A 201 11.71 -11.97 2.79
CA GLY A 201 13.01 -12.56 3.03
C GLY A 201 14.20 -11.78 2.45
N ILE A 202 14.02 -11.16 1.30
CA ILE A 202 15.03 -10.29 0.67
C ILE A 202 15.10 -8.96 1.41
N ALA A 203 13.96 -8.33 1.70
CA ALA A 203 13.88 -7.06 2.41
C ALA A 203 14.55 -7.12 3.79
N LEU A 204 14.34 -8.20 4.54
CA LEU A 204 14.92 -8.41 5.87
C LEU A 204 16.45 -8.55 5.87
N LYS A 205 17.06 -8.86 4.71
CA LYS A 205 18.52 -8.95 4.57
C LYS A 205 19.19 -7.58 4.37
N ASP A 206 18.43 -6.50 4.16
CA ASP A 206 19.01 -5.16 3.97
C ASP A 206 19.65 -4.67 5.28
N ARG A 207 20.98 -4.77 5.35
CA ARG A 207 21.75 -4.41 6.56
C ARG A 207 21.76 -2.90 6.83
N ARG A 208 21.61 -2.07 5.80
CA ARG A 208 21.83 -0.62 5.90
C ARG A 208 20.56 0.14 6.25
N PHE A 209 19.42 -0.28 5.70
CA PHE A 209 18.19 0.48 5.77
C PHE A 209 17.12 -0.28 6.53
N TRP A 210 16.98 0.03 7.82
CA TRP A 210 15.98 -0.59 8.69
C TRP A 210 14.55 -0.41 8.21
N LYS A 211 14.25 0.68 7.49
CA LYS A 211 12.92 0.92 6.90
C LYS A 211 12.54 -0.14 5.85
N VAL A 212 13.52 -0.63 5.09
CA VAL A 212 13.32 -1.73 4.12
C VAL A 212 13.05 -3.03 4.89
N ARG A 213 13.84 -3.32 5.94
CA ARG A 213 13.60 -4.49 6.80
C ARG A 213 12.23 -4.45 7.47
N LEU A 214 11.82 -3.28 7.97
CA LEU A 214 10.49 -3.07 8.54
C LEU A 214 9.39 -3.38 7.52
N GLY A 215 9.52 -2.90 6.28
CA GLY A 215 8.61 -3.27 5.19
C GLY A 215 8.55 -4.78 4.92
N GLY A 216 9.67 -5.49 5.08
CA GLY A 216 9.70 -6.95 5.07
C GLY A 216 8.84 -7.59 6.16
N LEU A 217 8.90 -7.08 7.39
CA LEU A 217 8.02 -7.52 8.48
C LEU A 217 6.56 -7.09 8.29
N ASP A 218 6.29 -5.94 7.67
CA ASP A 218 4.93 -5.49 7.32
C ASP A 218 4.24 -6.51 6.39
N ILE A 219 4.98 -7.10 5.43
CA ILE A 219 4.47 -8.16 4.55
C ILE A 219 4.07 -9.39 5.37
N LEU A 220 4.98 -9.87 6.24
CA LEU A 220 4.73 -11.05 7.08
C LEU A 220 3.54 -10.82 8.02
N LEU A 221 3.48 -9.66 8.66
CA LEU A 221 2.37 -9.28 9.52
C LEU A 221 1.05 -9.22 8.75
N SER A 222 1.07 -8.66 7.53
CA SER A 222 -0.14 -8.57 6.70
C SER A 222 -0.66 -9.96 6.30
N LEU A 223 0.24 -10.90 5.98
CA LEU A 223 -0.14 -12.29 5.69
C LEU A 223 -0.78 -12.94 6.92
N VAL A 224 -0.18 -12.75 8.08
CA VAL A 224 -0.62 -13.37 9.32
C VAL A 224 -1.96 -12.77 9.81
N LEU A 225 -2.13 -11.45 9.73
CA LEU A 225 -3.41 -10.79 10.06
C LEU A 225 -4.54 -11.22 9.12
N ARG A 226 -4.25 -11.49 7.84
CA ARG A 226 -5.24 -11.97 6.87
C ARG A 226 -5.80 -13.35 7.22
N ALA A 227 -5.03 -14.18 7.93
CA ALA A 227 -5.43 -15.50 8.40
C ALA A 227 -5.94 -15.50 9.86
N GLU A 228 -6.01 -14.34 10.53
CA GLU A 228 -6.24 -14.26 11.97
C GLU A 228 -7.63 -14.78 12.42
N ASN A 229 -7.61 -15.48 13.56
CA ASN A 229 -8.74 -15.94 14.38
C ASN A 229 -9.72 -16.98 13.79
N VAL A 230 -9.24 -17.91 12.97
CA VAL A 230 -10.02 -19.13 12.70
C VAL A 230 -10.03 -20.05 13.93
N SER A 231 -8.92 -20.13 14.68
CA SER A 231 -8.77 -21.00 15.87
C SER A 231 -9.62 -20.60 17.08
N SER A 232 -10.05 -19.34 17.14
CA SER A 232 -10.83 -18.76 18.26
C SER A 232 -12.34 -18.93 18.06
N SER A 233 -12.77 -19.26 16.85
CA SER A 233 -14.16 -19.64 16.58
C SER A 233 -14.30 -21.11 16.97
N ALA A 234 -14.62 -21.31 18.25
CA ALA A 234 -14.92 -22.63 18.78
C ALA A 234 -15.85 -23.38 17.82
N VAL A 235 -15.45 -24.62 17.54
CA VAL A 235 -16.22 -25.69 16.91
C VAL A 235 -17.60 -25.79 17.58
N VAL A 236 -18.59 -24.99 17.16
CA VAL A 236 -20.00 -25.20 17.49
C VAL A 236 -20.89 -24.59 16.38
N GLU A 237 -21.39 -25.48 15.53
CA GLU A 237 -22.73 -25.46 14.91
C GLU A 237 -23.12 -24.37 13.88
N ARG A 238 -23.40 -24.88 12.67
CA ARG A 238 -24.36 -24.37 11.67
C ARG A 238 -24.26 -22.89 11.28
N GLY A 239 -23.36 -22.65 10.32
CA GLY A 239 -23.38 -21.46 9.47
C GLY A 239 -22.13 -20.61 9.66
N MET A 240 -21.00 -21.05 9.10
CA MET A 240 -19.86 -20.15 8.94
C MET A 240 -20.28 -19.01 8.02
N SER A 241 -20.02 -17.76 8.43
CA SER A 241 -20.18 -16.63 7.53
C SER A 241 -19.21 -16.78 6.34
N GLU A 242 -19.55 -16.23 5.17
CA GLU A 242 -18.65 -16.24 3.99
C GLU A 242 -17.26 -15.67 4.32
N THR A 243 -17.19 -14.75 5.30
CA THR A 243 -15.93 -14.15 5.74
C THR A 243 -15.06 -15.11 6.53
N ASP A 244 -15.64 -16.01 7.33
CA ASP A 244 -14.90 -17.00 8.12
C ASP A 244 -14.40 -18.14 7.24
N GLN A 245 -15.18 -18.55 6.23
CA GLN A 245 -14.74 -19.49 5.21
C GLN A 245 -13.55 -18.93 4.42
N THR A 246 -13.61 -17.66 4.00
CA THR A 246 -12.51 -17.01 3.29
C THR A 246 -11.24 -16.96 4.14
N LYS A 247 -11.35 -16.65 5.44
CA LYS A 247 -10.21 -16.66 6.36
C LYS A 247 -9.60 -18.06 6.52
N GLN A 248 -10.43 -19.10 6.63
CA GLN A 248 -9.95 -20.47 6.69
C GLN A 248 -9.19 -20.87 5.43
N LEU A 249 -9.72 -20.54 4.25
CA LEU A 249 -9.04 -20.83 2.99
C LEU A 249 -7.71 -20.06 2.87
N ILE A 250 -7.66 -18.80 3.34
CA ILE A 250 -6.42 -18.01 3.40
C ILE A 250 -5.40 -18.69 4.32
N LEU A 251 -5.83 -19.16 5.50
CA LEU A 251 -4.97 -19.88 6.44
C LEU A 251 -4.38 -21.13 5.78
N GLU A 252 -5.18 -21.93 5.08
CA GLU A 252 -4.73 -23.14 4.37
C GLU A 252 -3.62 -22.86 3.34
N ILE A 253 -3.66 -21.71 2.66
CA ILE A 253 -2.62 -21.32 1.70
C ILE A 253 -1.33 -20.85 2.41
N ILE A 254 -1.45 -20.23 3.58
CA ILE A 254 -0.32 -19.64 4.31
C ILE A 254 0.40 -20.68 5.18
N LEU A 255 -0.32 -21.67 5.72
CA LEU A 255 0.21 -22.71 6.61
C LEU A 255 1.50 -23.39 6.11
N PRO A 256 1.64 -23.75 4.82
CA PRO A 256 2.89 -24.32 4.30
C PRO A 256 4.13 -23.45 4.52
N TYR A 257 3.96 -22.14 4.72
CA TYR A 257 5.05 -21.18 4.93
C TYR A 257 5.21 -20.77 6.41
N LYS A 258 4.39 -21.32 7.33
CA LYS A 258 4.38 -20.97 8.77
C LYS A 258 5.78 -20.96 9.38
N GLU A 259 6.54 -22.04 9.21
CA GLU A 259 7.90 -22.17 9.76
C GLU A 259 8.86 -21.13 9.19
N SER A 260 8.82 -20.89 7.88
CA SER A 260 9.64 -19.88 7.21
C SER A 260 9.33 -18.47 7.73
N ILE A 261 8.05 -18.13 7.91
CA ILE A 261 7.61 -16.85 8.47
C ILE A 261 8.08 -16.73 9.93
N GLN A 262 7.88 -17.78 10.74
CA GLN A 262 8.27 -17.81 12.14
C GLN A 262 9.78 -17.65 12.33
N ASP A 263 10.59 -18.34 11.53
CA ASP A 263 12.05 -18.24 11.56
C ASP A 263 12.55 -16.85 11.20
N ARG A 264 11.95 -16.23 10.18
CA ARG A 264 12.29 -14.85 9.78
C ARG A 264 11.93 -13.84 10.87
N ALA A 265 10.76 -14.01 11.51
CA ALA A 265 10.36 -13.16 12.63
C ALA A 265 11.28 -13.36 13.85
N LYS A 266 11.61 -14.61 14.23
CA LYS A 266 12.57 -14.91 15.31
C LYS A 266 13.93 -14.26 15.08
N ARG A 267 14.48 -14.36 13.87
CA ARG A 267 15.76 -13.72 13.53
C ARG A 267 15.71 -12.21 13.67
N SER A 268 14.55 -11.60 13.39
CA SER A 268 14.35 -10.15 13.47
C SER A 268 14.21 -9.64 14.91
N LEU A 269 14.04 -10.51 15.92
CA LEU A 269 14.08 -10.10 17.33
C LEU A 269 15.46 -9.59 17.77
N ASN A 270 16.52 -10.07 17.10
CA ASN A 270 17.89 -9.65 17.35
C ASN A 270 18.29 -8.37 16.58
N ASP A 271 17.34 -7.69 15.93
CA ASP A 271 17.62 -6.42 15.23
C ASP A 271 17.91 -5.31 16.24
N SER A 272 18.76 -4.35 15.85
CA SER A 272 19.11 -3.20 16.68
C SER A 272 17.97 -2.18 16.81
N GLU A 273 16.98 -2.23 15.91
CA GLU A 273 15.90 -1.25 15.82
C GLU A 273 14.65 -1.72 16.56
N ALA A 274 14.26 -1.00 17.61
CA ALA A 274 13.13 -1.38 18.46
C ALA A 274 11.80 -1.56 17.70
N LYS A 275 11.58 -0.81 16.61
CA LYS A 275 10.38 -0.95 15.76
C LYS A 275 10.33 -2.31 15.06
N ILE A 276 11.47 -2.82 14.62
CA ILE A 276 11.58 -4.13 13.97
C ILE A 276 11.30 -5.22 15.00
N THR A 277 11.93 -5.15 16.18
CA THR A 277 11.72 -6.12 17.27
C THR A 277 10.25 -6.14 17.72
N ALA A 278 9.64 -4.97 17.95
CA ALA A 278 8.23 -4.86 18.34
C ALA A 278 7.29 -5.50 17.31
N GLN A 279 7.58 -5.31 16.03
CA GLN A 279 6.76 -5.88 14.96
C GLN A 279 6.97 -7.38 14.79
N ALA A 280 8.20 -7.86 14.93
CA ALA A 280 8.51 -9.29 14.95
C ALA A 280 7.77 -10.01 16.10
N THR A 281 7.72 -9.40 17.28
CA THR A 281 6.93 -9.93 18.42
C THR A 281 5.44 -10.05 18.07
N LYS A 282 4.85 -9.07 17.39
CA LYS A 282 3.45 -9.15 16.94
C LYS A 282 3.21 -10.33 16.00
N VAL A 283 4.09 -10.51 15.00
CA VAL A 283 4.01 -11.63 14.06
C VAL A 283 4.07 -12.97 14.81
N LEU A 284 5.03 -13.13 15.73
CA LEU A 284 5.17 -14.34 16.52
C LEU A 284 3.98 -14.59 17.45
N GLY A 285 3.43 -13.53 18.05
CA GLY A 285 2.24 -13.59 18.89
C GLY A 285 1.05 -14.19 18.14
N ILE A 286 0.76 -13.70 16.93
CA ILE A 286 -0.37 -14.21 16.13
C ILE A 286 -0.08 -15.62 15.60
N ILE A 287 1.12 -15.92 15.11
CA ILE A 287 1.45 -17.27 14.61
C ILE A 287 1.37 -18.33 15.71
N SER A 288 1.60 -17.96 16.97
CA SER A 288 1.54 -18.90 18.10
C SER A 288 0.14 -19.47 18.36
N THR A 289 -0.92 -18.84 17.81
CA THR A 289 -2.30 -19.30 17.96
C THR A 289 -2.79 -20.15 16.78
N TRP A 290 -1.93 -20.39 15.78
CA TRP A 290 -2.25 -21.22 14.63
C TRP A 290 -2.00 -22.71 14.91
N PRO A 291 -2.83 -23.61 14.36
CA PRO A 291 -2.67 -25.05 14.49
C PRO A 291 -1.30 -25.52 13.98
#